data_AF-A0AAW2MEG8-F1
#
_entry.id   AF-A0AAW2MEG8-F1
#
_cell.length_a   1.000
_cell.length_b   1.000
_cell.length_c   1.000
_cell.angle_alpha   90.00
_cell.angle_beta   90.00
_cell.angle_gamma   90.00
#
_symmetry.space_group_name_H-M   'P 1'
#
loop_
_entity.id
_entity.type
_entity.pdbx_description
1 polymer ?
#
loop_
_entity_poly.entity_id
_entity_poly.type
_entity_poly.pdbx_seq_one_letter_code
_entity_poly.pdbx_strand_id
1 'polypeptide(L)'
;MLEHVDSLGIELVSFFFKNISFAYRDEKSIEEEAERKIGWLLKLIFAGTATVIAYNLLPYMGENLVQQSVSLLNVKDPLFKRMGASRLARIAIDDKRRMKIVELGGAKELVKMLATAKDDRTRKAALKALVAISKSDEAVGALHEAGAIPVIRSTPDSTEYNEIEQYKLNLLSRFQDLRYDVSS
;
A
#
# COMPACT_ATOMS: atom_id res chain seq x y z
N MET A 1 -25.65 -82.26 -10.28
CA MET A 1 -26.76 -81.33 -10.54
C MET A 1 -26.92 -80.27 -9.43
N LEU A 2 -25.85 -79.95 -8.68
CA LEU A 2 -25.84 -78.83 -7.72
C LEU A 2 -24.79 -77.74 -8.06
N GLU A 3 -23.71 -78.06 -8.78
CA GLU A 3 -22.68 -77.04 -9.12
C GLU A 3 -23.07 -76.05 -10.23
N HIS A 4 -24.14 -76.31 -10.99
CA HIS A 4 -24.55 -75.46 -12.11
C HIS A 4 -25.57 -74.38 -11.73
N VAL A 5 -26.13 -74.45 -10.52
CA VAL A 5 -27.14 -73.49 -10.02
C VAL A 5 -26.48 -72.34 -9.23
N ASP A 6 -25.29 -72.59 -8.65
CA ASP A 6 -24.55 -71.59 -7.86
C ASP A 6 -23.84 -70.53 -8.72
N SER A 7 -23.41 -70.88 -9.95
CA SER A 7 -22.68 -69.96 -10.84
C SER A 7 -23.56 -68.80 -11.34
N LEU A 8 -24.83 -69.06 -11.62
CA LEU A 8 -25.78 -68.04 -12.12
C LEU A 8 -26.21 -67.06 -11.02
N GLY A 9 -26.31 -67.52 -9.77
CA GLY A 9 -26.61 -66.66 -8.62
C GLY A 9 -25.48 -65.68 -8.31
N ILE A 10 -24.22 -66.13 -8.42
CA ILE A 10 -23.04 -65.31 -8.15
C ILE A 10 -22.84 -64.23 -9.23
N GLU A 11 -23.05 -64.55 -10.50
CA GLU A 11 -22.97 -63.55 -11.58
C GLU A 11 -24.06 -62.48 -11.47
N LEU A 12 -25.29 -62.84 -11.09
CA LEU A 12 -26.39 -61.88 -10.93
C LEU A 12 -26.11 -60.90 -9.78
N VAL A 13 -25.58 -61.40 -8.65
CA VAL A 13 -25.18 -60.58 -7.51
C VAL A 13 -24.00 -59.67 -7.86
N SER A 14 -23.00 -60.20 -8.58
CA SER A 14 -21.85 -59.43 -9.06
C SER A 14 -22.27 -58.31 -10.02
N PHE A 15 -23.18 -58.60 -10.95
CA PHE A 15 -23.73 -57.61 -11.87
C PHE A 15 -24.49 -56.50 -11.13
N PHE A 16 -25.31 -56.87 -10.14
CA PHE A 16 -26.08 -55.91 -9.34
C PHE A 16 -25.14 -55.01 -8.50
N PHE A 17 -24.12 -55.59 -7.88
CA PHE A 17 -23.12 -54.85 -7.10
C PHE A 17 -22.29 -53.91 -8.00
N LYS A 18 -21.94 -54.35 -9.20
CA LYS A 18 -21.21 -53.55 -10.18
C LYS A 18 -22.05 -52.38 -10.70
N ASN A 19 -23.35 -52.58 -10.94
CA ASN A 19 -24.26 -51.51 -11.33
C ASN A 19 -24.45 -50.45 -10.23
N ILE A 20 -24.60 -50.88 -8.97
CA ILE A 20 -24.69 -49.95 -7.82
C ILE A 20 -23.37 -49.19 -7.65
N SER A 21 -22.23 -49.87 -7.74
CA SER A 21 -20.92 -49.22 -7.63
C SER A 21 -20.67 -48.23 -8.78
N PHE A 22 -21.15 -48.52 -9.99
CA PHE A 22 -21.05 -47.63 -11.13
C PHE A 22 -21.93 -46.39 -10.94
N ALA A 23 -23.19 -46.57 -10.55
CA ALA A 23 -24.11 -45.46 -10.26
C ALA A 23 -23.60 -44.54 -9.14
N TYR A 24 -23.06 -45.12 -8.06
CA TYR A 24 -22.47 -44.35 -6.95
C TYR A 24 -21.17 -43.62 -7.35
N ARG A 25 -20.37 -44.22 -8.24
CA ARG A 25 -19.15 -43.59 -8.77
C ARG A 25 -19.49 -42.46 -9.75
N ASP A 26 -20.55 -42.61 -10.53
CA ASP A 26 -21.06 -41.58 -11.45
C ASP A 26 -21.62 -40.40 -10.66
N GLU A 27 -22.44 -40.65 -9.63
CA GLU A 27 -23.00 -39.62 -8.74
C GLU A 27 -21.90 -38.80 -8.04
N LYS A 28 -20.89 -39.47 -7.47
CA LYS A 28 -19.73 -38.79 -6.86
C LYS A 28 -18.93 -37.96 -7.86
N SER A 29 -18.76 -38.47 -9.08
CA SER A 29 -18.04 -37.73 -10.14
C SER A 29 -18.82 -36.52 -10.66
N ILE A 30 -20.15 -36.60 -10.69
CA ILE A 30 -21.05 -35.49 -11.06
C ILE A 30 -21.01 -34.40 -9.97
N GLU A 31 -20.97 -34.79 -8.71
CA GLU A 31 -20.84 -33.88 -7.56
C GLU A 31 -19.48 -33.17 -7.57
N GLU A 32 -18.37 -33.89 -7.76
CA GLU A 32 -17.03 -33.31 -7.89
C GLU A 32 -16.91 -32.34 -9.09
N GLU A 33 -17.56 -32.66 -10.22
CA GLU A 33 -17.65 -31.74 -11.36
C GLU A 33 -18.47 -30.49 -11.06
N ALA A 34 -19.60 -30.64 -10.36
CA ALA A 34 -20.46 -29.53 -9.97
C ALA A 34 -19.71 -28.58 -9.03
N GLU A 35 -19.03 -29.10 -8.00
CA GLU A 35 -18.21 -28.32 -7.09
C GLU A 35 -17.07 -27.59 -7.81
N ARG A 36 -16.39 -28.25 -8.74
CA ARG A 36 -15.33 -27.63 -9.56
C ARG A 36 -15.88 -26.47 -10.40
N LYS A 37 -17.04 -26.65 -11.04
CA LYS A 37 -17.70 -25.61 -11.85
C LYS A 37 -18.17 -24.44 -10.98
N ILE A 38 -18.77 -24.72 -9.83
CA ILE A 38 -19.21 -23.71 -8.86
C ILE A 38 -18.02 -22.94 -8.30
N GLY A 39 -16.92 -23.63 -7.94
CA GLY A 39 -15.70 -22.98 -7.48
C GLY A 39 -15.07 -22.07 -8.53
N TRP A 40 -15.09 -22.48 -9.80
CA TRP A 40 -14.65 -21.62 -10.91
C TRP A 40 -15.57 -20.42 -11.13
N LEU A 41 -16.89 -20.61 -11.08
CA LEU A 41 -17.87 -19.52 -11.17
C LEU A 41 -17.67 -18.50 -10.04
N LEU A 42 -17.48 -18.97 -8.81
CA LEU A 42 -17.26 -18.12 -7.64
C LEU A 42 -15.97 -17.29 -7.80
N LYS A 43 -14.88 -17.90 -8.28
CA LYS A 43 -13.63 -17.19 -8.57
C LYS A 43 -13.81 -16.07 -9.60
N LEU A 44 -14.61 -16.31 -10.64
CA LEU A 44 -14.92 -15.29 -11.65
C LEU A 44 -15.73 -14.13 -11.06
N ILE A 45 -16.71 -14.42 -10.21
CA ILE A 45 -17.49 -13.39 -9.50
C ILE A 45 -16.59 -12.56 -8.60
N PHE A 46 -15.71 -13.20 -7.81
CA PHE A 46 -14.76 -12.49 -6.95
C PHE A 46 -13.76 -11.67 -7.75
N ALA A 47 -13.18 -12.23 -8.81
CA ALA A 47 -12.24 -11.51 -9.67
C ALA A 47 -12.92 -10.29 -10.31
N GLY A 48 -14.11 -10.46 -10.88
CA GLY A 48 -14.89 -9.36 -11.46
C GLY A 48 -15.21 -8.27 -10.43
N THR A 49 -15.68 -8.65 -9.25
CA THR A 49 -16.01 -7.71 -8.17
C THR A 49 -14.77 -6.97 -7.67
N ALA A 50 -13.66 -7.68 -7.44
CA ALA A 50 -12.40 -7.09 -7.02
C ALA A 50 -11.84 -6.12 -8.08
N THR A 51 -11.95 -6.45 -9.37
CA THR A 51 -11.56 -5.56 -10.46
C THR A 51 -12.43 -4.30 -10.51
N VAL A 52 -13.75 -4.41 -10.36
CA VAL A 52 -14.66 -3.26 -10.33
C VAL A 52 -14.37 -2.36 -9.12
N ILE A 53 -14.18 -2.95 -7.93
CA ILE A 53 -13.78 -2.20 -6.74
C ILE A 53 -12.44 -1.52 -6.97
N ALA A 54 -11.44 -2.23 -7.49
CA ALA A 54 -10.13 -1.65 -7.79
C ALA A 54 -10.26 -0.48 -8.76
N TYR A 55 -10.98 -0.63 -9.88
CA TYR A 55 -11.19 0.43 -10.85
C TYR A 55 -11.86 1.66 -10.25
N ASN A 56 -12.87 1.47 -9.40
CA ASN A 56 -13.60 2.57 -8.77
C ASN A 56 -12.88 3.19 -7.57
N LEU A 57 -12.06 2.44 -6.82
CA LEU A 57 -11.43 2.92 -5.59
C LEU A 57 -10.02 3.47 -5.83
N LEU A 58 -9.25 2.88 -6.76
CA LEU A 58 -7.87 3.26 -7.02
C LEU A 58 -7.66 4.74 -7.41
N PRO A 59 -8.51 5.39 -8.24
CA PRO A 59 -8.30 6.79 -8.61
C PRO A 59 -8.62 7.78 -7.46
N TYR A 60 -9.61 7.47 -6.62
CA TYR A 60 -10.05 8.37 -5.54
C TYR A 60 -9.27 8.20 -4.23
N MET A 61 -8.52 7.10 -4.09
CA MET A 61 -7.61 6.91 -2.95
C MET A 61 -6.28 7.64 -3.11
N GLY A 62 -5.85 8.05 -4.30
CA GLY A 62 -4.57 8.73 -4.46
C GLY A 62 -4.62 10.19 -4.02
N GLU A 63 -5.35 10.99 -4.79
CA GLU A 63 -5.28 12.45 -4.70
C GLU A 63 -5.99 12.99 -3.46
N ASN A 64 -7.18 12.48 -3.15
CA ASN A 64 -7.94 12.88 -1.97
C ASN A 64 -7.18 12.52 -0.68
N LEU A 65 -6.51 11.36 -0.63
CA LEU A 65 -5.70 11.02 0.55
C LEU A 65 -4.48 11.93 0.70
N VAL A 66 -3.81 12.30 -0.39
CA VAL A 66 -2.71 13.27 -0.32
C VAL A 66 -3.24 14.63 0.15
N GLN A 67 -4.31 15.14 -0.45
CA GLN A 67 -4.90 16.43 -0.09
C GLN A 67 -5.37 16.49 1.37
N GLN A 68 -6.02 15.42 1.86
CA GLN A 68 -6.39 15.28 3.27
C GLN A 68 -5.14 15.28 4.17
N SER A 69 -4.08 14.57 3.77
CA SER A 69 -2.83 14.54 4.52
C SER A 69 -2.17 15.91 4.61
N VAL A 70 -2.16 16.67 3.51
CA VAL A 70 -1.66 18.06 3.47
C VAL A 70 -2.52 18.97 4.36
N SER A 71 -3.84 18.80 4.33
CA SER A 71 -4.76 19.58 5.18
C SER A 71 -4.50 19.36 6.67
N LEU A 72 -4.15 18.13 7.08
CA LEU A 72 -3.80 17.81 8.46
C LEU A 72 -2.56 18.55 8.97
N LEU A 73 -1.62 18.95 8.09
CA LEU A 73 -0.41 19.70 8.47
C LEU A 73 -0.73 21.10 9.04
N ASN A 74 -1.90 21.64 8.69
CA ASN A 74 -2.34 22.98 9.10
C ASN A 74 -3.26 22.99 10.33
N VAL A 75 -3.65 21.82 10.84
CA VAL A 75 -4.49 21.72 12.06
C VAL A 75 -3.69 22.19 13.28
N LYS A 76 -4.37 22.80 14.27
CA LYS A 76 -3.72 23.34 15.47
C LYS A 76 -2.99 22.28 16.29
N ASP A 77 -3.59 21.12 16.46
CA ASP A 77 -3.07 20.05 17.31
C ASP A 77 -1.89 19.31 16.63
N PRO A 78 -0.69 19.28 17.25
CA PRO A 78 0.50 18.60 16.74
C PRO A 78 0.30 17.12 16.43
N LEU A 79 -0.65 16.42 17.08
CA LEU A 79 -0.96 15.03 16.79
C LEU A 79 -1.46 14.86 15.35
N PHE A 80 -2.40 15.68 14.92
CA PHE A 80 -2.93 15.61 13.54
C PHE A 80 -1.87 16.00 12.52
N LYS A 81 -1.03 17.01 12.80
CA LYS A 81 0.10 17.36 11.93
C LYS A 81 1.03 16.16 11.71
N ARG A 82 1.40 15.47 12.79
CA ARG A 82 2.24 14.26 12.73
C ARG A 82 1.57 13.12 11.95
N MET A 83 0.26 12.97 12.08
CA MET A 83 -0.51 11.98 11.32
C MET A 83 -0.49 12.29 9.81
N GLY A 84 -0.71 13.56 9.44
CA GLY A 84 -0.61 14.01 8.06
C GLY A 84 0.77 13.75 7.46
N ALA A 85 1.83 14.19 8.15
CA ALA A 85 3.22 13.98 7.70
C ALA A 85 3.56 12.49 7.58
N SER A 86 3.16 11.67 8.54
CA SER A 86 3.38 10.21 8.50
C SER A 86 2.67 9.55 7.34
N ARG A 87 1.46 10.01 6.99
CA ARG A 87 0.70 9.50 5.84
C ARG A 87 1.37 9.91 4.52
N LEU A 88 1.81 11.16 4.39
CA LEU A 88 2.58 11.61 3.21
C LEU A 88 3.85 10.79 3.01
N ALA A 89 4.59 10.51 4.09
CA ALA A 89 5.79 9.67 4.03
C ALA A 89 5.49 8.26 3.49
N ARG A 90 4.33 7.69 3.84
CA ARG A 90 3.89 6.36 3.36
C ARG A 90 3.37 6.39 1.93
N ILE A 91 2.84 7.52 1.45
CA ILE A 91 2.38 7.69 0.08
C ILE A 91 3.56 7.87 -0.88
N ALA A 92 4.67 8.48 -0.43
CA ALA A 92 5.84 8.81 -1.23
C ALA A 92 6.73 7.57 -1.57
N ILE A 93 6.15 6.57 -2.22
CA ILE A 93 6.83 5.30 -2.57
C ILE A 93 7.53 5.34 -3.95
N ASP A 94 7.00 6.11 -4.90
CA ASP A 94 7.54 6.30 -6.24
C ASP A 94 7.41 7.75 -6.70
N ASP A 95 8.05 8.08 -7.81
CA ASP A 95 8.19 9.46 -8.28
C ASP A 95 6.86 10.09 -8.68
N LYS A 96 5.95 9.32 -9.28
CA LYS A 96 4.59 9.80 -9.58
C LYS A 96 3.87 10.24 -8.30
N ARG A 97 3.96 9.45 -7.23
CA ARG A 97 3.33 9.77 -5.95
C ARG A 97 4.04 10.90 -5.21
N ARG A 98 5.38 10.99 -5.29
CA ARG A 98 6.15 12.14 -4.76
C ARG A 98 5.73 13.44 -5.43
N MET A 99 5.65 13.45 -6.75
CA MET A 99 5.22 14.62 -7.52
C MET A 99 3.76 14.98 -7.23
N LYS A 100 2.89 14.00 -7.01
CA LYS A 100 1.52 14.31 -6.58
C LYS A 100 1.46 15.03 -5.23
N ILE A 101 2.35 14.70 -4.30
CA ILE A 101 2.48 15.43 -3.02
C ILE A 101 2.96 16.86 -3.26
N VAL A 102 3.92 17.06 -4.16
CA VAL A 102 4.42 18.38 -4.56
C VAL A 102 3.32 19.23 -5.19
N GLU A 103 2.60 18.69 -6.19
CA GLU A 103 1.50 19.35 -6.89
C GLU A 103 0.39 19.82 -5.94
N LEU A 104 0.09 19.03 -4.91
CA LEU A 104 -0.90 19.36 -3.89
C LEU A 104 -0.36 20.24 -2.76
N GLY A 105 0.83 20.84 -2.92
CA GLY A 105 1.44 21.79 -1.99
C GLY A 105 2.09 21.16 -0.76
N GLY A 106 2.19 19.82 -0.70
CA GLY A 106 2.70 19.10 0.47
C GLY A 106 4.15 19.42 0.79
N ALA A 107 5.00 19.69 -0.20
CA ALA A 107 6.38 20.15 -0.01
C ALA A 107 6.45 21.42 0.85
N LYS A 108 5.73 22.47 0.42
CA LYS A 108 5.67 23.76 1.11
C LYS A 108 5.09 23.64 2.51
N GLU A 109 3.99 22.89 2.67
CA GLU A 109 3.34 22.74 3.96
C GLU A 109 4.17 21.90 4.96
N LEU A 110 4.94 20.91 4.49
CA LEU A 110 5.88 20.17 5.33
C LEU A 110 7.06 21.02 5.80
N VAL A 111 7.62 21.86 4.93
CA VAL A 111 8.68 22.81 5.30
C VAL A 111 8.18 23.82 6.34
N LYS A 112 6.98 24.37 6.14
CA LYS A 112 6.31 25.27 7.10
C LYS A 112 6.02 24.57 8.43
N MET A 113 5.55 23.32 8.40
CA MET A 113 5.33 22.51 9.59
C MET A 113 6.65 22.32 10.37
N LEU A 114 7.75 22.01 9.68
CA LEU A 114 9.07 21.86 10.30
C LEU A 114 9.54 23.18 10.93
N ALA A 115 9.42 24.30 10.21
CA ALA A 115 9.82 25.62 10.67
C ALA A 115 9.05 26.08 11.93
N THR A 116 7.80 25.63 12.10
CA THR A 116 6.94 26.02 13.22
C THR A 116 6.81 24.96 14.31
N ALA A 117 7.51 23.84 14.18
CA ALA A 117 7.45 22.73 15.13
C ALA A 117 8.06 23.12 16.48
N LYS A 118 7.30 22.92 17.56
CA LYS A 118 7.72 23.21 18.94
C LYS A 118 8.35 22.00 19.64
N ASP A 119 8.04 20.79 19.18
CA ASP A 119 8.45 19.53 19.78
C ASP A 119 9.17 18.60 18.78
N ASP A 120 10.00 17.71 19.32
CA ASP A 120 10.85 16.83 18.52
C ASP A 120 10.07 15.76 17.76
N ARG A 121 8.93 15.31 18.30
CA ARG A 121 8.08 14.32 17.59
C ARG A 121 7.52 14.91 16.31
N THR A 122 7.12 16.18 16.34
CA THR A 122 6.65 16.93 15.17
C THR A 122 7.79 17.16 14.17
N ARG A 123 8.97 17.59 14.63
CA ARG A 123 10.17 17.74 13.79
C ARG A 123 10.53 16.42 13.09
N LYS A 124 10.63 15.32 13.83
CA LYS A 124 10.92 13.98 13.32
C LYS A 124 9.92 13.53 12.26
N ALA A 125 8.62 13.74 12.49
CA ALA A 125 7.59 13.36 11.53
C ALA A 125 7.70 14.16 10.22
N ALA A 126 7.92 15.48 10.31
CA ALA A 126 8.10 16.34 9.13
C ALA A 126 9.36 15.96 8.35
N LEU A 127 10.51 15.82 9.03
CA LEU A 127 11.78 15.42 8.43
C LEU A 127 11.69 14.04 7.76
N LYS A 128 11.05 13.07 8.39
CA LYS A 128 10.83 11.74 7.79
C LYS A 128 10.04 11.82 6.50
N ALA A 129 9.00 12.67 6.44
CA ALA A 129 8.22 12.88 5.24
C ALA A 129 9.03 13.59 4.14
N LEU A 130 9.83 14.60 4.50
CA LEU A 130 10.72 15.30 3.58
C LEU A 130 11.77 14.35 2.99
N VAL A 131 12.41 13.51 3.80
CA VAL A 131 13.34 12.45 3.34
C VAL A 131 12.62 11.52 2.36
N ALA A 132 11.40 11.10 2.73
CA ALA A 132 10.57 10.25 1.89
C ALA A 132 10.12 10.93 0.60
N ILE A 133 10.17 12.26 0.45
CA ILE A 133 9.90 12.98 -0.81
C ILE A 133 11.20 13.14 -1.62
N SER A 134 12.33 13.43 -0.97
CA SER A 134 13.65 13.75 -1.58
C SER A 134 14.33 12.65 -2.40
N LYS A 135 13.73 11.46 -2.54
CA LYS A 135 14.26 10.40 -3.42
C LYS A 135 13.88 10.59 -4.91
N SER A 136 13.12 11.62 -5.27
CA SER A 136 12.97 12.10 -6.66
C SER A 136 13.71 13.42 -6.80
N ASP A 137 14.49 13.59 -7.86
CA ASP A 137 15.29 14.78 -8.09
C ASP A 137 14.42 16.01 -8.39
N GLU A 138 13.34 15.83 -9.15
CA GLU A 138 12.33 16.88 -9.41
C GLU A 138 11.67 17.34 -8.11
N ALA A 139 11.32 16.39 -7.23
CA ALA A 139 10.73 16.72 -5.94
C ALA A 139 11.71 17.46 -5.01
N VAL A 140 13.02 17.20 -5.11
CA VAL A 140 14.04 17.99 -4.40
C VAL A 140 14.06 19.43 -4.89
N GLY A 141 13.89 19.67 -6.19
CA GLY A 141 13.74 21.03 -6.74
C GLY A 141 12.59 21.80 -6.06
N ALA A 142 11.42 21.17 -5.94
CA ALA A 142 10.28 21.78 -5.25
C ALA A 142 10.52 22.00 -3.74
N LEU A 143 11.27 21.13 -3.07
CA LEU A 143 11.68 21.34 -1.68
C LEU A 143 12.65 22.52 -1.55
N HIS A 144 13.57 22.68 -2.50
CA HIS A 144 14.50 23.80 -2.56
C HIS A 144 13.74 25.12 -2.73
N GLU A 145 12.82 25.20 -3.70
CA GLU A 145 11.95 26.36 -3.94
C GLU A 145 11.08 26.70 -2.72
N ALA A 146 10.67 25.69 -1.95
CA ALA A 146 9.94 25.88 -0.70
C ALA A 146 10.81 26.41 0.46
N GLY A 147 12.12 26.62 0.26
CA GLY A 147 13.04 27.11 1.28
C GLY A 147 13.44 26.05 2.31
N ALA A 148 13.51 24.78 1.92
CA ALA A 148 13.80 23.69 2.85
C ALA A 148 15.19 23.78 3.49
N ILE A 149 16.22 24.16 2.73
CA ILE A 149 17.63 24.18 3.20
C ILE A 149 17.81 25.00 4.50
N PRO A 150 17.44 26.29 4.57
CA PRO A 150 17.63 27.07 5.80
C PRO A 150 16.84 26.49 6.98
N VAL A 151 15.61 26.00 6.74
CA VAL A 151 14.77 25.40 7.79
C VAL A 151 15.38 24.11 8.35
N ILE A 152 15.93 23.26 7.49
CA ILE A 152 16.59 22.01 7.90
C ILE A 152 17.86 22.33 8.71
N ARG A 153 18.67 23.30 8.26
CA ARG A 153 19.88 23.72 8.99
C ARG A 153 19.56 24.30 10.36
N SER A 154 18.48 25.09 10.49
CA SER A 154 18.07 25.69 11.76
C SER A 154 17.31 24.74 12.68
N THR A 155 16.94 23.54 12.22
CA THR A 155 16.21 22.57 13.04
C THR A 155 17.14 22.01 14.12
N PRO A 156 16.81 22.13 15.43
CA PRO A 156 17.64 21.61 16.50
C PRO A 156 17.66 20.08 16.50
N ASP A 157 18.79 19.50 16.92
CA ASP A 157 18.90 18.07 17.17
C ASP A 157 18.22 17.68 18.49
N SER A 158 17.98 16.38 18.67
CA SER A 158 17.28 15.83 19.84
C SER A 158 18.09 14.73 20.49
N THR A 159 18.18 14.75 21.82
CA THR A 159 18.80 13.69 22.61
C THR A 159 17.93 12.44 22.69
N GLU A 160 16.60 12.59 22.58
CA GLU A 160 15.63 11.47 22.59
C GLU A 160 15.45 10.86 21.19
N TYR A 161 15.56 11.68 20.13
CA TYR A 161 15.31 11.28 18.75
C TYR A 161 16.51 11.56 17.84
N ASN A 162 17.54 10.70 17.94
CA ASN A 162 18.76 10.78 17.12
C ASN A 162 18.49 10.72 15.61
N GLU A 163 17.34 10.20 15.17
CA GLU A 163 16.99 10.14 13.75
C GLU A 163 16.77 11.53 13.14
N ILE A 164 16.52 12.56 13.96
CA ILE A 164 16.40 13.95 13.49
C ILE A 164 17.70 14.38 12.80
N GLU A 165 18.84 14.16 13.44
CA GLU A 165 20.15 14.49 12.88
C GLU A 165 20.38 13.73 11.57
N GLN A 166 20.09 12.42 11.57
CA GLN A 166 20.25 11.57 10.39
C GLN A 166 19.36 12.02 9.22
N TYR A 167 18.11 12.42 9.48
CA TYR A 167 17.23 12.94 8.43
C TYR A 167 17.71 14.29 7.89
N LYS A 168 18.22 15.18 8.76
CA LYS A 168 18.82 16.44 8.33
C LYS A 168 20.01 16.20 7.41
N LEU A 169 20.94 15.34 7.81
CA LEU A 169 22.13 15.02 7.02
C LEU A 169 21.76 14.41 5.66
N ASN A 170 20.84 13.44 5.63
CA ASN A 170 20.36 12.85 4.38
C ASN A 170 19.77 13.91 3.44
N LEU A 171 18.93 14.80 3.95
CA LEU A 171 18.32 15.86 3.13
C LEU A 171 19.37 16.83 2.60
N LEU A 172 20.27 17.31 3.46
CA LEU A 172 21.32 18.24 3.06
C LEU A 172 22.24 17.62 2.02
N SER A 173 22.67 16.37 2.20
CA SER A 173 23.43 15.61 1.21
C SER A 173 22.70 15.56 -0.14
N ARG A 174 21.38 15.29 -0.15
CA ARG A 174 20.59 15.25 -1.39
C ARG A 174 20.52 16.61 -2.10
N PHE A 175 20.46 17.72 -1.36
CA PHE A 175 20.55 19.05 -1.98
C PHE A 175 21.94 19.31 -2.57
N GLN A 176 23.01 18.85 -1.91
CA GLN A 176 24.38 18.98 -2.40
C GLN A 176 24.63 18.15 -3.65
N ASP A 177 24.15 16.91 -3.69
CA ASP A 177 24.25 16.02 -4.85
C ASP A 177 23.67 16.68 -6.13
N LEU A 178 22.59 17.45 -5.97
CA LEU A 178 21.92 18.18 -7.04
C LEU A 178 22.39 19.64 -7.19
N ARG A 179 23.44 20.05 -6.45
CA ARG A 179 24.08 21.38 -6.49
C ARG A 179 23.18 22.56 -6.11
N TYR A 180 22.15 22.31 -5.30
CA TYR A 180 21.30 23.37 -4.77
C TYR A 180 21.97 24.19 -3.66
N ASP A 181 23.07 23.71 -3.08
CA ASP A 181 23.82 24.40 -2.03
C ASP A 181 24.81 25.47 -2.55
N VAL A 182 25.12 25.45 -3.84
CA VAL A 182 26.01 26.41 -4.51
C VAL A 182 25.26 27.66 -4.98
N SER A 183 23.93 27.57 -5.06
CA SER A 183 23.05 28.64 -5.53
C SER A 183 22.43 29.35 -4.33
N SER A 184 23.18 30.20 -3.65
CA SER A 184 22.67 31.10 -2.59
C SER A 184 23.43 32.41 -2.60
#